data_AF-A0A8B7DZ17-F1
#
_entry.id   AF-A0A8B7DZ17-F1
#
_cell.length_a   1.000
_cell.length_b   1.000
_cell.length_c   1.000
_cell.angle_alpha   90.00
_cell.angle_beta   90.00
_cell.angle_gamma   90.00
#
_symmetry.space_group_name_H-M   'P 1'
#
loop_
_entity.id
_entity.type
_entity.pdbx_description
1 polymer ?
#
loop_
_entity_poly.entity_id
_entity_poly.type
_entity_poly.pdbx_seq_one_letter_code
_entity_poly.pdbx_strand_id
1 'polypeptide(L)'
;PYLNISKFPKIPLRNYALNKSKTVAWFVSNCATQNERSTLAKELNKYIKVDIYGLCGTLECQRSDAGCFKKLKREYKFYLSFENSNCKDYVTEKLFWNAYENDVVPIVMGAHPNEYKNIAPPHSYIHVDDFPSVKDLAKYLIFLDQNDLYYNQYFLWKNTGSFIDTKFTCRLCAMAHLATLFPMWYSDLASWWKTETCRYSNSISWRNTKESVAYAQYVKYGYQRT
;
A
#
# COMPACT_ATOMS: atom_id res chain seq x y z
N PRO A 1 -4.85 19.70 6.02
CA PRO A 1 -6.29 19.46 5.77
C PRO A 1 -6.55 17.95 5.55
N TYR A 2 -6.52 17.19 6.64
CA TYR A 2 -6.78 15.75 6.60
C TYR A 2 -8.28 15.51 6.44
N LEU A 3 -8.66 14.63 5.51
CA LEU A 3 -10.06 14.26 5.23
C LEU A 3 -10.75 13.83 6.53
N ASN A 4 -11.75 14.59 6.97
CA ASN A 4 -12.54 14.24 8.14
C ASN A 4 -13.35 12.98 7.83
N ILE A 5 -13.08 11.89 8.57
CA ILE A 5 -13.70 10.59 8.33
C ILE A 5 -15.23 10.65 8.46
N SER A 6 -15.75 11.58 9.27
CA SER A 6 -17.20 11.80 9.41
C SER A 6 -17.88 12.32 8.14
N LYS A 7 -17.10 12.73 7.12
CA LYS A 7 -17.60 13.15 5.81
C LYS A 7 -17.57 12.03 4.76
N PHE A 8 -16.98 10.86 5.06
CA PHE A 8 -17.09 9.73 4.14
C PHE A 8 -18.52 9.22 4.13
N PRO A 9 -19.05 8.86 2.94
CA PRO A 9 -20.33 8.18 2.88
C PRO A 9 -20.28 6.89 3.67
N LYS A 10 -21.40 6.54 4.28
CA LYS A 10 -21.53 5.32 5.08
C LYS A 10 -21.73 4.07 4.23
N ILE A 11 -21.93 4.23 2.92
CA ILE A 11 -22.28 3.17 1.98
C ILE A 11 -21.33 3.23 0.78
N PRO A 12 -20.70 2.11 0.38
CA PRO A 12 -19.87 2.04 -0.82
C PRO A 12 -20.71 2.21 -2.09
N LEU A 13 -20.08 2.67 -3.19
CA LEU A 13 -20.76 2.83 -4.49
C LEU A 13 -21.39 1.53 -5.01
N ARG A 14 -20.78 0.40 -4.68
CA ARG A 14 -21.20 -0.96 -5.06
C ARG A 14 -20.54 -1.99 -4.14
N ASN A 15 -20.97 -3.25 -4.23
CA ASN A 15 -20.22 -4.35 -3.61
C ASN A 15 -18.97 -4.68 -4.43
N TYR A 16 -17.82 -4.25 -3.95
CA TYR A 16 -16.50 -4.52 -4.51
C TYR A 16 -16.00 -5.95 -4.27
N ALA A 17 -16.57 -6.69 -3.31
CA ALA A 17 -16.24 -8.11 -3.10
C ALA A 17 -16.96 -9.04 -4.08
N LEU A 18 -18.05 -8.57 -4.71
CA LEU A 18 -18.90 -9.37 -5.57
C LEU A 18 -18.08 -10.04 -6.69
N ASN A 19 -18.27 -11.35 -6.86
CA ASN A 19 -17.60 -12.21 -7.85
C ASN A 19 -16.09 -12.41 -7.68
N LYS A 20 -15.45 -11.82 -6.65
CA LYS A 20 -14.05 -12.11 -6.31
C LYS A 20 -13.98 -13.39 -5.49
N SER A 21 -13.32 -14.41 -6.02
CA SER A 21 -13.17 -15.73 -5.39
C SER A 21 -11.75 -16.01 -4.90
N LYS A 22 -10.79 -15.13 -5.23
CA LYS A 22 -9.40 -15.26 -4.82
C LYS A 22 -9.03 -14.19 -3.80
N THR A 23 -8.09 -14.55 -2.93
CA THR A 23 -7.68 -13.74 -1.80
C THR A 23 -6.63 -12.71 -2.21
N VAL A 24 -5.37 -13.12 -2.38
CA VAL A 24 -4.23 -12.19 -2.55
C VAL A 24 -3.51 -12.47 -3.85
N ALA A 25 -3.23 -11.42 -4.63
CA ALA A 25 -2.34 -11.46 -5.78
C ALA A 25 -1.08 -10.63 -5.54
N TRP A 26 0.03 -11.04 -6.15
CA TRP A 26 1.25 -10.23 -6.20
C TRP A 26 1.90 -10.32 -7.57
N PHE A 27 2.03 -9.18 -8.27
CA PHE A 27 2.69 -9.12 -9.57
C PHE A 27 4.11 -8.59 -9.37
N VAL A 28 5.10 -9.44 -9.54
CA VAL A 28 6.48 -9.14 -9.16
C VAL A 28 7.50 -9.76 -10.11
N SER A 29 8.49 -8.95 -10.51
CA SER A 29 9.57 -9.40 -11.39
C SER A 29 10.97 -9.07 -10.87
N ASN A 30 11.08 -8.32 -9.77
CA ASN A 30 12.36 -8.00 -9.13
C ASN A 30 12.49 -8.82 -7.85
N CYS A 31 13.17 -9.96 -7.90
CA CYS A 31 13.18 -10.92 -6.81
C CYS A 31 14.26 -10.61 -5.76
N ALA A 32 15.34 -9.97 -6.19
CA ALA A 32 16.51 -9.67 -5.39
C ALA A 32 16.41 -8.26 -4.77
N THR A 33 15.50 -8.11 -3.80
CA THR A 33 15.32 -6.86 -3.05
C THR A 33 15.82 -6.98 -1.63
N GLN A 34 16.44 -5.92 -1.11
CA GLN A 34 17.05 -5.91 0.22
C GLN A 34 16.04 -5.70 1.36
N ASN A 35 14.76 -5.43 1.06
CA ASN A 35 13.73 -5.19 2.06
C ASN A 35 12.92 -6.43 2.45
N GLU A 36 13.37 -7.64 2.08
CA GLU A 36 12.73 -8.91 2.46
C GLU A 36 11.25 -9.09 2.08
N ARG A 37 10.72 -8.25 1.18
CA ARG A 37 9.32 -8.35 0.72
C ARG A 37 8.94 -9.75 0.21
N SER A 38 9.89 -10.44 -0.42
CA SER A 38 9.72 -11.81 -0.91
C SER A 38 9.60 -12.81 0.24
N THR A 39 10.35 -12.63 1.33
CA THR A 39 10.25 -13.43 2.55
C THR A 39 8.90 -13.19 3.21
N LEU A 40 8.46 -11.94 3.34
CA LEU A 40 7.18 -11.60 3.95
C LEU A 40 5.99 -12.14 3.13
N ALA A 41 6.03 -12.04 1.80
CA ALA A 41 5.01 -12.62 0.93
C ALA A 41 4.95 -14.16 1.03
N LYS A 42 6.11 -14.84 1.09
CA LYS A 42 6.19 -16.29 1.30
C LYS A 42 5.68 -16.71 2.67
N GLU A 43 5.98 -15.95 3.71
CA GLU A 43 5.47 -16.20 5.06
C GLU A 43 3.95 -16.02 5.12
N LEU A 44 3.43 -14.96 4.49
CA LEU A 44 1.98 -14.72 4.39
C LEU A 44 1.27 -15.87 3.68
N ASN A 45 1.88 -16.41 2.62
CA ASN A 45 1.35 -17.53 1.84
C ASN A 45 1.17 -18.83 2.65
N LYS A 46 1.78 -18.95 3.83
CA LYS A 46 1.56 -20.09 4.74
C LYS A 46 0.20 -20.03 5.45
N TYR A 47 -0.41 -18.86 5.56
CA TYR A 47 -1.63 -18.64 6.33
C TYR A 47 -2.83 -18.25 5.46
N ILE A 48 -2.60 -17.58 4.33
CA ILE A 48 -3.63 -17.21 3.35
C ILE A 48 -3.03 -17.36 1.95
N LYS A 49 -3.80 -17.87 0.98
CA LYS A 49 -3.29 -18.10 -0.37
C LYS A 49 -2.86 -16.78 -1.03
N VAL A 50 -1.62 -16.73 -1.50
CA VAL A 50 -1.01 -15.65 -2.26
C VAL A 50 -0.60 -16.18 -3.63
N ASP A 51 -1.32 -15.75 -4.67
CA ASP A 51 -0.97 -16.07 -6.06
C ASP A 51 0.12 -15.09 -6.53
N ILE A 52 1.36 -15.60 -6.68
CA ILE A 52 2.53 -14.82 -7.07
C ILE A 52 2.77 -14.97 -8.58
N TYR A 53 2.72 -13.84 -9.29
CA TYR A 53 2.89 -13.75 -10.72
C TYR A 53 4.20 -13.07 -11.11
N GLY A 54 4.71 -13.42 -12.30
CA GLY A 54 5.91 -12.84 -12.89
C GLY A 54 7.17 -13.64 -12.54
N LEU A 55 8.34 -13.05 -12.77
CA LEU A 55 9.64 -13.76 -12.66
C LEU A 55 9.95 -14.31 -11.27
N CYS A 56 9.24 -13.87 -10.23
CA CYS A 56 9.46 -14.33 -8.85
C CYS A 56 8.41 -15.32 -8.35
N GLY A 57 7.47 -15.71 -9.21
CA GLY A 57 6.37 -16.61 -8.90
C GLY A 57 6.25 -17.77 -9.89
N THR A 58 5.23 -18.59 -9.69
CA THR A 58 4.92 -19.73 -10.56
C THR A 58 3.81 -19.42 -11.56
N LEU A 59 3.16 -18.27 -11.44
CA LEU A 59 2.09 -17.84 -12.33
C LEU A 59 2.60 -16.80 -13.32
N GLU A 60 2.04 -16.82 -14.53
CA GLU A 60 2.45 -15.91 -15.58
C GLU A 60 1.51 -14.72 -15.72
N CYS A 61 2.11 -13.55 -15.76
CA CYS A 61 1.47 -12.30 -16.11
C CYS A 61 2.55 -11.39 -16.70
N GLN A 62 2.49 -11.17 -18.02
CA GLN A 62 3.43 -10.26 -18.66
C GLN A 62 3.07 -8.81 -18.30
N ARG A 63 4.07 -7.96 -18.10
CA ARG A 63 3.87 -6.55 -17.75
C ARG A 63 3.06 -5.76 -18.80
N SER A 64 3.20 -6.14 -20.06
CA SER A 64 2.47 -5.56 -21.19
C SER A 64 1.03 -6.08 -21.31
N ASP A 65 0.67 -7.13 -20.58
CA ASP A 65 -0.65 -7.74 -20.69
C ASP A 65 -1.67 -7.01 -19.79
N ALA A 66 -2.46 -6.14 -20.42
CA ALA A 66 -3.59 -5.47 -19.78
C ALA A 66 -4.63 -6.46 -19.22
N GLY A 67 -4.67 -7.71 -19.73
CA GLY A 67 -5.52 -8.79 -19.23
C GLY A 67 -5.23 -9.16 -17.78
N CYS A 68 -3.99 -9.00 -17.32
CA CYS A 68 -3.62 -9.26 -15.94
C CYS A 68 -4.34 -8.37 -14.93
N PHE A 69 -4.40 -7.06 -15.19
CA PHE A 69 -5.06 -6.13 -14.29
C PHE A 69 -6.59 -6.28 -14.34
N LYS A 70 -7.15 -6.64 -15.51
CA LYS A 70 -8.56 -7.06 -15.60
C LYS A 70 -8.83 -8.31 -14.75
N LYS A 71 -7.92 -9.29 -14.77
CA LYS A 71 -7.99 -10.50 -13.94
C LYS A 71 -7.89 -10.15 -12.46
N LEU A 72 -6.94 -9.29 -12.09
CA LEU A 72 -6.76 -8.78 -10.72
C LEU A 72 -8.07 -8.17 -10.21
N LYS A 73 -8.64 -7.24 -10.97
CA LYS A 73 -9.90 -6.56 -10.66
C LYS A 73 -11.07 -7.52 -10.47
N ARG A 74 -11.20 -8.52 -11.34
CA ARG A 74 -12.34 -9.45 -11.33
C ARG A 74 -12.23 -10.51 -10.24
N GLU A 75 -11.04 -11.04 -9.99
CA GLU A 75 -10.88 -12.28 -9.23
C GLU A 75 -10.38 -12.07 -7.80
N TYR A 76 -9.61 -11.02 -7.51
CA TYR A 76 -8.87 -10.89 -6.25
C TYR A 76 -9.39 -9.79 -5.33
N LYS A 77 -9.45 -10.07 -4.03
CA LYS A 77 -9.79 -9.08 -2.98
C LYS A 77 -8.61 -8.20 -2.58
N PHE A 78 -7.40 -8.76 -2.55
CA PHE A 78 -6.20 -8.06 -2.09
C PHE A 78 -5.05 -8.10 -3.11
N TYR A 79 -4.24 -7.05 -3.10
CA TYR A 79 -3.02 -6.96 -3.91
C TYR A 79 -1.83 -6.57 -3.03
N LEU A 80 -0.71 -7.28 -3.14
CA LEU A 80 0.52 -6.91 -2.45
C LEU A 80 1.19 -5.74 -3.18
N SER A 81 0.96 -4.53 -2.68
CA SER A 81 1.57 -3.28 -3.13
C SER A 81 2.94 -3.06 -2.47
N PHE A 82 3.80 -4.08 -2.50
CA PHE A 82 5.11 -4.05 -1.84
C PHE A 82 6.17 -3.35 -2.69
N GLU A 83 6.79 -2.33 -2.11
CA GLU A 83 7.90 -1.65 -2.72
C GLU A 83 9.18 -2.47 -2.68
N ASN A 84 10.15 -2.09 -3.51
CA ASN A 84 11.43 -2.80 -3.63
C ASN A 84 12.41 -2.44 -2.50
N SER A 85 12.15 -1.34 -1.79
CA SER A 85 12.97 -0.79 -0.72
C SER A 85 12.08 -0.11 0.32
N ASN A 86 12.55 -0.05 1.56
CA ASN A 86 11.85 0.66 2.63
C ASN A 86 12.44 2.07 2.73
N CYS A 87 11.87 3.01 1.98
CA CYS A 87 12.37 4.38 1.91
C CYS A 87 11.28 5.40 2.17
N LYS A 88 11.66 6.51 2.81
CA LYS A 88 10.83 7.71 2.92
C LYS A 88 10.38 8.16 1.52
N ASP A 89 9.13 8.61 1.43
CA ASP A 89 8.48 9.11 0.20
C ASP A 89 8.40 8.11 -0.97
N TYR A 90 8.85 6.87 -0.80
CA TYR A 90 8.86 5.86 -1.86
C TYR A 90 7.55 5.06 -1.86
N VAL A 91 6.51 5.66 -2.44
CA VAL A 91 5.23 4.99 -2.74
C VAL A 91 4.90 5.18 -4.22
N THR A 92 4.69 4.08 -4.91
CA THR A 92 4.73 4.05 -6.39
C THR A 92 3.40 3.63 -7.01
N GLU A 93 3.42 3.28 -8.30
CA GLU A 93 2.28 2.76 -9.07
C GLU A 93 1.56 1.60 -8.40
N LYS A 94 2.27 0.84 -7.57
CA LYS A 94 1.74 -0.36 -6.92
C LYS A 94 0.53 -0.05 -6.04
N LEU A 95 0.53 1.11 -5.40
CA LEU A 95 -0.62 1.58 -4.62
C LEU A 95 -1.70 2.15 -5.54
N PHE A 96 -1.32 3.11 -6.38
CA PHE A 96 -2.27 3.91 -7.15
C PHE A 96 -2.83 3.17 -8.37
N TRP A 97 -1.99 2.76 -9.31
CA TRP A 97 -2.43 2.18 -10.58
C TRP A 97 -2.71 0.69 -10.47
N ASN A 98 -1.90 -0.07 -9.73
CA ASN A 98 -2.09 -1.52 -9.67
C ASN A 98 -3.28 -1.90 -8.78
N ALA A 99 -3.47 -1.24 -7.62
CA ALA A 99 -4.55 -1.58 -6.69
C ALA A 99 -5.77 -0.68 -6.83
N TYR A 100 -5.66 0.64 -6.61
CA TYR A 100 -6.84 1.51 -6.57
C TYR A 100 -7.62 1.59 -7.88
N GLU A 101 -6.95 1.71 -9.02
CA GLU A 101 -7.62 1.71 -10.34
C GLU A 101 -8.29 0.36 -10.66
N ASN A 102 -7.81 -0.72 -10.03
CA ASN A 102 -8.30 -2.08 -10.25
C ASN A 102 -9.27 -2.56 -9.17
N ASP A 103 -9.79 -1.67 -8.32
CA ASP A 103 -10.82 -2.03 -7.34
C ASP A 103 -10.41 -3.20 -6.42
N VAL A 104 -9.16 -3.18 -5.95
CA VAL A 104 -8.57 -4.18 -5.06
C VAL A 104 -7.98 -3.46 -3.84
N VAL A 105 -8.10 -4.05 -2.65
CA VAL A 105 -7.53 -3.45 -1.43
C VAL A 105 -6.00 -3.69 -1.41
N PRO A 106 -5.18 -2.62 -1.38
CA PRO A 106 -3.73 -2.75 -1.33
C PRO A 106 -3.24 -3.13 0.07
N ILE A 107 -2.36 -4.13 0.14
CA ILE A 107 -1.54 -4.43 1.30
C ILE A 107 -0.15 -3.83 1.05
N VAL A 108 0.25 -2.85 1.85
CA VAL A 108 1.41 -2.00 1.58
C VAL A 108 2.59 -2.30 2.49
N MET A 109 3.79 -2.16 1.91
CA MET A 109 5.09 -2.25 2.58
C MET A 109 6.09 -1.41 1.79
N GLY A 110 6.93 -0.64 2.48
CA GLY A 110 7.90 0.25 1.85
C GLY A 110 8.16 1.47 2.73
N ALA A 111 7.50 2.57 2.41
CA ALA A 111 7.59 3.82 3.16
C ALA A 111 7.09 3.69 4.61
N HIS A 112 7.39 4.69 5.45
CA HIS A 112 6.89 4.74 6.82
C HIS A 112 5.35 4.84 6.84
N PRO A 113 4.63 4.24 7.81
CA PRO A 113 3.17 4.33 7.91
C PRO A 113 2.62 5.76 7.83
N ASN A 114 3.34 6.73 8.41
CA ASN A 114 2.98 8.15 8.34
C ASN A 114 2.95 8.68 6.90
N GLU A 115 3.82 8.20 6.01
CA GLU A 115 3.82 8.63 4.60
C GLU A 115 2.58 8.12 3.89
N TYR A 116 2.22 6.85 4.07
CA TYR A 116 0.97 6.32 3.53
C TYR A 116 -0.24 7.08 4.05
N LYS A 117 -0.27 7.47 5.33
CA LYS A 117 -1.34 8.30 5.92
C LYS A 117 -1.43 9.70 5.29
N ASN A 118 -0.31 10.28 4.88
CA ASN A 118 -0.26 11.61 4.30
C ASN A 118 -0.72 11.63 2.83
N ILE A 119 -0.49 10.54 2.08
CA ILE A 119 -0.72 10.51 0.63
C ILE A 119 -1.97 9.73 0.21
N ALA A 120 -2.44 8.80 1.04
CA ALA A 120 -3.59 7.95 0.72
C ALA A 120 -4.83 8.34 1.54
N PRO A 121 -6.04 8.14 1.00
CA PRO A 121 -7.25 8.31 1.77
C PRO A 121 -7.22 7.47 3.07
N PRO A 122 -7.79 7.97 4.18
CA PRO A 122 -7.97 7.18 5.37
C PRO A 122 -8.74 5.89 5.08
N HIS A 123 -8.31 4.78 5.70
CA HIS A 123 -8.96 3.47 5.59
C HIS A 123 -9.09 2.97 4.13
N SER A 124 -8.09 3.22 3.28
CA SER A 124 -8.07 2.71 1.90
C SER A 124 -7.02 1.62 1.64
N TYR A 125 -6.16 1.31 2.61
CA TYR A 125 -5.06 0.36 2.49
C TYR A 125 -4.82 -0.38 3.81
N ILE A 126 -4.06 -1.47 3.76
CA ILE A 126 -3.64 -2.27 4.92
C ILE A 126 -2.13 -2.22 5.02
N HIS A 127 -1.56 -1.63 6.07
CA HIS A 127 -0.10 -1.58 6.24
C HIS A 127 0.40 -2.80 7.01
N VAL A 128 1.45 -3.47 6.53
CA VAL A 128 1.98 -4.70 7.18
C VAL A 128 2.43 -4.46 8.63
N ASP A 129 2.94 -3.28 8.92
CA ASP A 129 3.39 -2.90 10.27
C ASP A 129 2.27 -2.52 11.25
N ASP A 130 1.01 -2.47 10.81
CA ASP A 130 -0.15 -2.31 11.71
C ASP A 130 -0.42 -3.59 12.53
N PHE A 131 0.20 -4.72 12.14
CA PHE A 131 -0.03 -6.02 12.74
C PHE A 131 1.19 -6.50 13.55
N PRO A 132 0.96 -7.14 14.71
CA PRO A 132 2.05 -7.66 15.53
C PRO A 132 2.78 -8.84 14.86
N SER A 133 2.14 -9.56 13.94
CA SER A 133 2.78 -10.63 13.18
C SER A 133 2.14 -10.81 11.79
N VAL A 134 2.85 -11.48 10.88
CA VAL A 134 2.31 -11.87 9.56
C VAL A 134 1.09 -12.80 9.71
N LYS A 135 1.07 -13.63 10.76
CA LYS A 135 -0.08 -14.48 11.08
C LYS A 135 -1.31 -13.66 11.46
N ASP A 136 -1.13 -12.57 12.20
CA ASP A 136 -2.23 -11.68 12.58
C ASP A 136 -2.72 -10.82 11.40
N LEU A 137 -1.82 -10.40 10.51
CA LEU A 137 -2.19 -9.85 9.21
C LEU A 137 -3.05 -10.86 8.43
N ALA A 138 -2.62 -12.11 8.32
CA ALA A 138 -3.36 -13.14 7.60
C ALA A 138 -4.76 -13.37 8.19
N LYS A 139 -4.89 -13.45 9.53
CA LYS A 139 -6.20 -13.56 10.21
C LYS A 139 -7.11 -12.40 9.84
N TYR A 140 -6.59 -11.17 9.80
CA TYR A 140 -7.37 -10.01 9.44
C TYR A 140 -7.83 -10.05 7.98
N LEU A 141 -6.97 -10.47 7.06
CA LEU A 141 -7.33 -10.65 5.65
C LEU A 141 -8.39 -11.74 5.46
N ILE A 142 -8.31 -12.85 6.19
CA ILE A 142 -9.34 -13.91 6.19
C ILE A 142 -10.67 -13.37 6.73
N PHE A 143 -10.64 -12.59 7.81
CA PHE A 143 -11.84 -11.93 8.34
C PHE A 143 -12.49 -11.04 7.27
N LEU A 144 -11.72 -10.18 6.60
CA LEU A 144 -12.24 -9.33 5.53
C LEU A 144 -12.73 -10.15 4.32
N ASP A 145 -12.05 -11.24 3.96
CA ASP A 145 -12.48 -12.14 2.89
C ASP A 145 -13.85 -12.78 3.17
N GLN A 146 -14.12 -13.11 4.44
CA GLN A 146 -15.39 -13.71 4.85
C GLN A 146 -16.50 -12.69 5.13
N ASN A 147 -16.16 -11.39 5.23
CA ASN A 147 -17.11 -10.35 5.61
C ASN A 147 -17.11 -9.19 4.62
N ASP A 148 -17.95 -9.32 3.58
CA ASP A 148 -18.13 -8.32 2.53
C ASP A 148 -18.42 -6.91 3.09
N LEU A 149 -19.20 -6.79 4.17
CA LEU A 149 -19.49 -5.49 4.79
C LEU A 149 -18.20 -4.74 5.16
N TYR A 150 -17.29 -5.40 5.88
CA TYR A 150 -16.03 -4.80 6.32
C TYR A 150 -15.05 -4.62 5.17
N TYR A 151 -14.96 -5.59 4.25
CA TYR A 151 -14.14 -5.44 3.05
C TYR A 151 -14.53 -4.20 2.23
N ASN A 152 -15.83 -3.96 2.07
CA ASN A 152 -16.32 -2.84 1.29
C ASN A 152 -16.07 -1.47 1.95
N GLN A 153 -15.81 -1.40 3.26
CA GLN A 153 -15.46 -0.14 3.92
C GLN A 153 -14.15 0.46 3.37
N TYR A 154 -13.24 -0.37 2.86
CA TYR A 154 -11.99 0.06 2.22
C TYR A 154 -12.19 0.86 0.92
N PHE A 155 -13.41 0.92 0.40
CA PHE A 155 -13.74 1.63 -0.84
C PHE A 155 -14.62 2.87 -0.61
N LEU A 156 -14.95 3.23 0.64
CA LEU A 156 -15.78 4.41 0.93
C LEU A 156 -15.15 5.71 0.42
N TRP A 157 -13.82 5.78 0.40
CA TRP A 157 -13.08 6.92 -0.12
C TRP A 157 -13.34 7.19 -1.61
N LYS A 158 -13.75 6.19 -2.40
CA LYS A 158 -14.06 6.37 -3.83
C LYS A 158 -15.25 7.30 -4.08
N ASN A 159 -16.06 7.56 -3.05
CA ASN A 159 -17.10 8.58 -3.12
C ASN A 159 -16.59 10.02 -2.94
N THR A 160 -15.34 10.21 -2.51
CA THR A 160 -14.80 11.54 -2.20
C THR A 160 -13.90 12.11 -3.29
N GLY A 161 -13.57 11.31 -4.31
CA GLY A 161 -12.76 11.74 -5.43
C GLY A 161 -12.08 10.56 -6.13
N SER A 162 -11.27 10.90 -7.13
CA SER A 162 -10.45 9.97 -7.88
C SER A 162 -8.99 10.42 -7.89
N PHE A 163 -8.07 9.49 -8.13
CA PHE A 163 -6.69 9.83 -8.42
C PHE A 163 -6.61 10.31 -9.86
N ILE A 164 -6.03 11.49 -10.06
CA ILE A 164 -5.85 12.09 -11.38
C ILE A 164 -4.37 12.08 -11.70
N ASP A 165 -3.99 11.51 -12.84
CA ASP A 165 -2.62 11.65 -13.36
C ASP A 165 -2.42 13.09 -13.86
N THR A 166 -1.86 13.93 -12.99
CA THR A 166 -1.56 15.33 -13.30
C THR A 166 -0.34 15.54 -14.21
N LYS A 167 0.14 14.49 -14.91
CA LYS A 167 1.33 14.46 -15.78
C LYS A 167 2.61 14.87 -15.05
N PHE A 168 3.61 14.00 -15.10
CA PHE A 168 4.88 14.21 -14.40
C PHE A 168 5.53 15.56 -14.73
N THR A 169 5.55 15.94 -16.01
CA THR A 169 6.15 17.20 -16.48
C THR A 169 5.47 18.45 -15.91
N CYS A 170 4.14 18.46 -15.83
CA CYS A 170 3.40 19.57 -15.23
C CYS A 170 3.71 19.71 -13.74
N ARG A 171 3.76 18.60 -13.00
CA ARG A 171 4.14 18.60 -11.57
C ARG A 171 5.57 19.11 -11.37
N LEU A 172 6.51 18.64 -12.18
CA LEU A 172 7.91 19.09 -12.12
C LEU A 172 8.02 20.59 -12.41
N CYS A 173 7.31 21.09 -13.43
CA CYS A 173 7.26 22.52 -13.75
C CYS A 173 6.72 23.35 -12.57
N ALA A 174 5.60 22.94 -11.97
CA ALA A 174 5.04 23.62 -10.81
C ALA A 174 6.02 23.63 -9.62
N MET A 175 6.68 22.50 -9.35
CA MET A 175 7.70 22.41 -8.29
C MET A 175 8.89 23.32 -8.58
N ALA A 176 9.37 23.39 -9.82
CA ALA A 176 10.48 24.27 -10.20
C ALA A 176 10.13 25.75 -9.99
N HIS A 177 8.90 26.15 -10.34
CA HIS A 177 8.42 27.51 -10.06
C HIS A 177 8.34 27.79 -8.55
N LEU A 178 7.85 26.83 -7.75
CA LEU A 178 7.74 26.96 -6.29
C LEU A 178 9.10 26.91 -5.57
N ALA A 179 10.09 26.22 -6.13
CA ALA A 179 11.43 26.11 -5.55
C ALA A 179 12.11 27.47 -5.40
N THR A 180 11.72 28.48 -6.20
CA THR A 180 12.19 29.85 -6.04
C THR A 180 11.73 30.51 -4.73
N LEU A 181 10.59 30.06 -4.19
CA LEU A 181 10.03 30.55 -2.92
C LEU A 181 10.60 29.79 -1.72
N PHE A 182 11.02 28.54 -1.92
CA PHE A 182 11.55 27.66 -0.87
C PHE A 182 12.81 26.93 -1.38
N PRO A 183 13.95 27.62 -1.45
CA PRO A 183 15.18 27.00 -1.94
C PRO A 183 15.62 25.88 -1.00
N MET A 184 15.83 24.69 -1.56
CA MET A 184 16.39 23.53 -0.88
C MET A 184 17.68 23.11 -1.59
N TRP A 185 18.72 22.81 -0.82
CA TRP A 185 19.95 22.23 -1.32
C TRP A 185 20.47 21.17 -0.35
N TYR A 186 21.13 20.17 -0.90
CA TYR A 186 21.79 19.10 -0.14
C TYR A 186 23.29 19.20 -0.40
N SER A 187 24.08 19.31 0.68
CA SER A 187 25.55 19.38 0.57
C SER A 187 26.17 18.08 0.09
N ASP A 188 25.51 16.95 0.37
CA ASP A 188 25.88 15.62 -0.09
C ASP A 188 24.62 14.84 -0.45
N LEU A 189 24.36 14.76 -1.76
CA LEU A 189 23.21 14.03 -2.30
C LEU A 189 23.31 12.53 -2.00
N ALA A 190 24.52 11.95 -2.00
CA ALA A 190 24.71 10.52 -1.77
C ALA A 190 24.45 10.16 -0.31
N SER A 191 24.88 11.01 0.64
CA SER A 191 24.54 10.85 2.05
C SER A 191 23.04 10.94 2.27
N TRP A 192 22.40 12.04 1.82
CA TRP A 192 20.95 12.23 1.94
C TRP A 192 20.16 11.02 1.43
N TRP A 193 20.52 10.51 0.24
CA TRP A 193 19.86 9.36 -0.36
C TRP A 193 20.08 8.06 0.43
N LYS A 194 21.31 7.80 0.89
CA LYS A 194 21.66 6.50 1.50
C LYS A 194 21.33 6.39 2.99
N THR A 195 21.44 7.48 3.76
CA THR A 195 21.41 7.42 5.23
C THR A 195 20.12 7.96 5.82
N GLU A 196 19.51 8.97 5.19
CA GLU A 196 18.31 9.64 5.72
C GLU A 196 17.02 9.13 5.10
N THR A 197 17.10 8.57 3.89
CA THR A 197 15.91 8.25 3.08
C THR A 197 15.56 6.77 3.13
N CYS A 198 16.53 5.87 3.03
CA CYS A 198 16.28 4.43 2.88
C CYS A 198 16.83 3.60 4.04
N ARG A 199 16.05 2.62 4.49
CA ARG A 199 16.50 1.63 5.49
C ARG A 199 17.07 0.39 4.80
N TYR A 200 18.31 0.08 5.16
CA TYR A 200 19.07 -1.07 4.64
C TYR A 200 19.46 -2.10 5.71
N SER A 201 19.12 -1.89 7.00
CA SER A 201 19.50 -2.80 8.10
C SER A 201 18.32 -3.57 8.70
N ASN A 202 18.67 -4.67 9.39
CA ASN A 202 17.91 -5.81 9.95
C ASN A 202 16.57 -5.56 10.69
N SER A 203 16.02 -4.35 10.70
CA SER A 203 14.64 -4.08 11.11
C SER A 203 13.80 -3.70 9.89
N ILE A 204 13.22 -4.72 9.25
CA ILE A 204 12.29 -4.64 8.11
C ILE A 204 11.08 -3.77 8.43
N SER A 205 10.72 -3.71 9.72
CA SER A 205 9.55 -3.05 10.23
C SER A 205 9.85 -1.67 10.79
N TRP A 206 8.95 -0.74 10.54
CA TRP A 206 8.96 0.56 11.21
C TRP A 206 8.59 0.46 12.70
N ARG A 207 8.15 -0.70 13.22
CA ARG A 207 7.64 -0.91 14.60
C ARG A 207 8.58 -0.52 15.75
N ASN A 208 9.89 -0.51 15.53
CA ASN A 208 10.87 -0.19 16.58
C ASN A 208 11.41 1.25 16.51
N THR A 209 10.74 2.14 15.76
CA THR A 209 11.09 3.57 15.73
C THR A 209 10.36 4.33 16.82
N LYS A 210 10.97 5.39 17.37
CA LYS A 210 10.31 6.26 18.35
C LYS A 210 8.98 6.84 17.83
N GLU A 211 8.83 6.96 16.52
CA GLU A 211 7.65 7.51 15.83
C GLU A 211 6.50 6.49 15.69
N SER A 212 6.79 5.19 15.56
CA SER A 212 5.78 4.14 15.41
C SER A 212 5.12 3.73 16.73
N VAL A 213 5.79 3.93 17.87
CA VAL A 213 5.21 3.73 19.21
C VAL A 213 4.00 4.65 19.44
N ALA A 214 4.08 5.91 18.99
CA ALA A 214 2.97 6.87 19.07
C ALA A 214 1.80 6.46 18.14
N TYR A 215 2.10 5.89 16.98
CA TYR A 215 1.10 5.41 16.02
C TYR A 215 0.38 4.14 16.49
N ALA A 216 1.10 3.16 17.06
CA ALA A 216 0.51 1.95 17.60
C ALA A 216 -0.50 2.23 18.74
N GLN A 217 -0.23 3.27 19.56
CA GLN A 217 -1.19 3.76 20.55
C GLN A 217 -2.45 4.33 19.89
N TYR A 218 -2.32 5.15 18.83
CA TYR A 218 -3.46 5.73 18.12
C TYR A 218 -4.37 4.67 17.49
N VAL A 219 -3.81 3.65 16.81
CA VAL A 219 -4.61 2.58 16.18
C VAL A 219 -5.36 1.74 17.23
N LYS A 220 -4.71 1.42 18.35
CA LYS A 220 -5.31 0.65 19.45
C LYS A 220 -6.50 1.37 20.09
N TYR A 221 -6.45 2.70 20.23
CA TYR A 221 -7.54 3.49 20.81
C TYR A 221 -8.58 3.96 19.78
N GLY A 222 -8.23 4.04 18.49
CA GLY A 222 -9.15 4.41 17.42
C GLY A 222 -10.14 3.31 17.05
N TYR A 223 -9.75 2.04 17.18
CA TYR A 223 -10.62 0.89 16.87
C TYR A 223 -11.63 0.56 17.99
N GLN A 224 -11.44 1.07 19.21
CA GLN A 224 -12.34 0.82 20.35
C GLN A 224 -13.44 1.90 20.52
N ARG A 225 -13.49 2.92 19.65
CA ARG A 225 -14.45 4.04 19.75
C ARG A 225 -15.43 4.15 18.57
N THR A 226 -15.66 3.07 17.84
CA THR A 226 -16.68 2.95 16.80
C THR A 226 -17.53 1.73 17.06
#